data_AF-A0A5E7FZ88-F1
#
_entry.id   AF-A0A5E7FZ88-F1
#
_cell.length_a   1.000
_cell.length_b   1.000
_cell.length_c   1.000
_cell.angle_alpha   90.00
_cell.angle_beta   90.00
_cell.angle_gamma   90.00
#
_symmetry.space_group_name_H-M   'P 1'
#
loop_
_entity.id
_entity.type
_entity.pdbx_description
1 polymer ?
#
loop_
_entity_poly.entity_id
_entity_poly.type
_entity_poly.pdbx_seq_one_letter_code
_entity_poly.pdbx_strand_id
1 'polypeptide(L)'
;MTQPILELDLAKAGVTSIIWATGFSTDYSWLNVDAFDDKGKPQHQRGVSSEPGVYFLGLPWQSRRGSSFIWGVWHDAKYVADHIAIQRSYLDYHDAAQREAEAVSLAPKKTASA
;
A
#
# COMPACT_ATOMS: atom_id res chain seq x y z
N MET A 1 -35.05 30.72 7.29
CA MET A 1 -34.49 30.77 5.92
C MET A 1 -33.10 31.38 6.00
N THR A 2 -32.08 30.72 5.46
CA THR A 2 -30.74 31.30 5.33
C THR A 2 -30.63 31.97 3.96
N GLN A 3 -30.16 33.22 3.91
CA GLN A 3 -29.79 33.91 2.67
C GLN A 3 -28.26 33.92 2.58
N PRO A 4 -27.64 32.96 1.87
CA PRO A 4 -26.19 32.90 1.75
C PRO A 4 -25.66 33.99 0.82
N ILE A 5 -24.43 34.44 1.07
CA ILE A 5 -23.69 35.30 0.15
C ILE A 5 -23.19 34.41 -0.99
N LEU A 6 -23.62 34.71 -2.22
CA LEU A 6 -23.23 33.95 -3.42
C LEU A 6 -22.06 34.57 -4.18
N GLU A 7 -21.79 35.85 -3.93
CA GLU A 7 -20.78 36.64 -4.63
C GLU A 7 -20.12 37.61 -3.66
N LEU A 8 -18.80 37.80 -3.77
CA LEU A 8 -18.03 38.71 -2.93
C LEU A 8 -16.93 39.38 -3.74
N ASP A 9 -16.95 40.71 -3.77
CA ASP A 9 -15.84 41.52 -4.28
C ASP A 9 -14.77 41.61 -3.17
N LEU A 10 -13.69 40.84 -3.34
CA LEU A 10 -12.62 40.72 -2.32
C LEU A 10 -11.95 42.05 -2.02
N ALA A 11 -11.77 42.90 -3.03
CA ALA A 11 -11.12 44.20 -2.87
C ALA A 11 -11.99 45.16 -2.06
N LYS A 12 -13.28 45.25 -2.39
CA LYS A 12 -14.23 46.05 -1.60
C LYS A 12 -14.42 45.51 -0.18
N ALA A 13 -14.31 44.19 0.00
CA ALA A 13 -14.37 43.55 1.30
C ALA A 13 -13.08 43.70 2.12
N GLY A 14 -12.01 44.30 1.57
CA GLY A 14 -10.73 44.47 2.25
C GLY A 14 -9.94 43.18 2.48
N VAL A 15 -10.25 42.11 1.74
CA VAL A 15 -9.55 40.83 1.84
C VAL A 15 -8.22 40.92 1.09
N THR A 16 -7.10 40.84 1.83
CA THR A 16 -5.74 40.98 1.28
C THR A 16 -4.99 39.67 1.11
N SER A 17 -5.45 38.60 1.78
CA SER A 17 -4.79 37.30 1.81
C SER A 17 -5.81 36.17 1.69
N ILE A 18 -5.45 35.12 0.97
CA ILE A 18 -6.22 33.87 0.87
C ILE A 18 -5.36 32.74 1.42
N ILE A 19 -5.88 32.00 2.39
CA ILE A 19 -5.24 30.81 2.94
C ILE A 19 -6.00 29.59 2.43
N TRP A 20 -5.30 28.75 1.67
CA TRP A 20 -5.84 27.50 1.16
C TRP A 20 -5.69 26.39 2.20
N ALA A 21 -6.74 26.18 2.99
CA ALA A 21 -6.82 25.10 3.97
C ALA A 21 -7.64 23.89 3.44
N THR A 22 -7.51 23.58 2.15
CA THR A 22 -8.32 22.57 1.43
C THR A 22 -7.76 21.15 1.51
N GLY A 23 -6.70 20.91 2.30
CA GLY A 23 -6.08 19.61 2.50
C GLY A 23 -4.91 19.33 1.56
N PHE A 24 -4.61 18.05 1.33
CA PHE A 24 -3.50 17.57 0.53
C PHE A 24 -3.92 16.33 -0.28
N SER A 25 -3.10 15.96 -1.27
CA SER A 25 -3.23 14.71 -2.04
C SER A 25 -1.99 13.84 -1.90
N THR A 26 -2.14 12.53 -2.09
CA THR A 26 -1.02 11.60 -2.17
C THR A 26 -0.42 11.60 -3.57
N ASP A 27 0.90 11.59 -3.68
CA ASP A 27 1.62 11.45 -4.94
C ASP A 27 2.40 10.12 -4.94
N TYR A 28 2.05 9.25 -5.89
CA TYR A 28 2.67 7.94 -6.09
C TYR A 28 3.48 7.86 -7.40
N SER A 29 3.72 8.98 -8.08
CA SER A 29 4.43 9.03 -9.37
C SER A 29 5.84 8.42 -9.34
N TRP A 30 6.44 8.32 -8.16
CA TRP A 30 7.76 7.70 -7.95
C TRP A 30 7.72 6.16 -7.89
N LEU A 31 6.55 5.55 -7.68
CA LEU A 31 6.40 4.11 -7.52
C LEU A 31 5.87 3.47 -8.81
N ASN A 32 6.77 2.90 -9.61
CA ASN A 32 6.45 2.29 -10.90
C ASN A 32 6.02 0.82 -10.74
N VAL A 33 4.76 0.60 -10.36
CA VAL A 33 4.17 -0.74 -10.12
C VAL A 33 2.73 -0.80 -10.62
N ASP A 34 2.21 -2.01 -10.88
CA ASP A 34 0.82 -2.23 -11.28
C ASP A 34 -0.12 -2.33 -10.06
N ALA A 35 -0.10 -1.30 -9.21
CA ALA A 35 -0.81 -1.27 -7.92
C ALA A 35 -1.87 -0.17 -7.82
N PHE A 36 -2.21 0.52 -8.91
CA PHE A 36 -3.05 1.70 -8.89
C PHE A 36 -4.27 1.56 -9.81
N ASP A 37 -5.38 2.21 -9.45
CA ASP A 37 -6.54 2.34 -10.33
C ASP A 37 -6.36 3.45 -11.38
N ASP A 38 -7.33 3.59 -12.29
CA ASP A 38 -7.35 4.63 -13.32
C ASP A 38 -7.29 6.07 -12.77
N LYS A 39 -7.51 6.25 -11.45
CA LYS A 39 -7.46 7.53 -10.74
C LYS A 39 -6.17 7.70 -9.94
N GLY A 40 -5.20 6.80 -10.10
CA GLY A 40 -3.93 6.82 -9.39
C GLY A 40 -4.05 6.46 -7.91
N LYS A 41 -5.16 5.84 -7.48
CA LYS A 41 -5.33 5.41 -6.10
C LYS A 41 -4.82 3.98 -5.91
N PRO A 42 -4.13 3.69 -4.80
CA PRO A 42 -3.72 2.35 -4.45
C PRO A 42 -4.88 1.34 -4.48
N GLN A 43 -4.75 0.30 -5.30
CA GLN A 43 -5.59 -0.89 -5.23
C GLN A 43 -5.05 -1.79 -4.11
N HIS A 44 -5.82 -1.89 -3.02
CA HIS A 44 -5.44 -2.69 -1.88
C HIS A 44 -6.64 -3.20 -1.09
N GLN A 45 -6.43 -4.25 -0.30
CA GLN A 45 -7.34 -4.68 0.75
C GLN A 45 -6.62 -4.56 2.09
N ARG A 46 -7.08 -3.64 2.96
CA ARG A 46 -6.47 -3.38 4.28
C ARG A 46 -4.95 -3.15 4.25
N GLY A 47 -4.44 -2.56 3.19
CA GLY A 47 -3.01 -2.27 2.99
C GLY A 47 -2.22 -3.32 2.21
N VAL A 48 -2.80 -4.49 1.91
CA VAL A 48 -2.19 -5.47 1.01
C VAL A 48 -2.54 -5.09 -0.43
N SER A 49 -1.53 -4.83 -1.26
CA SER A 49 -1.73 -4.44 -2.66
C SER A 49 -2.15 -5.60 -3.55
N SER A 50 -2.71 -5.31 -4.72
CA SER A 50 -2.78 -6.24 -5.85
C SER A 50 -1.41 -6.69 -6.32
N GLU A 51 -0.40 -5.81 -6.26
CA GLU A 51 0.98 -6.11 -6.67
C GLU A 51 1.74 -6.84 -5.54
N PRO A 52 2.28 -8.05 -5.79
CA PRO A 52 3.05 -8.78 -4.80
C PRO A 52 4.26 -8.01 -4.26
N GLY A 53 4.41 -7.97 -2.94
CA GLY A 53 5.53 -7.28 -2.29
C GLY A 53 5.30 -5.78 -2.06
N VAL A 54 4.22 -5.21 -2.59
CA VAL A 54 3.81 -3.82 -2.34
C VAL A 54 2.75 -3.77 -1.24
N TYR A 55 2.93 -2.85 -0.30
CA TYR A 55 2.00 -2.64 0.81
C TYR A 55 1.80 -1.16 1.05
N PHE A 56 0.58 -0.79 1.44
CA PHE A 56 0.21 0.57 1.78
C PHE A 56 -0.15 0.65 3.25
N LEU A 57 0.17 1.76 3.91
CA LEU A 57 -0.11 1.96 5.33
C LEU A 57 -0.52 3.42 5.58
N GLY A 58 -1.46 3.60 6.51
CA GLY A 58 -1.86 4.95 6.95
C GLY A 58 -2.88 5.62 6.03
N LEU A 59 -3.48 4.87 5.11
CA LEU A 59 -4.51 5.41 4.23
C LEU A 59 -5.82 5.67 5.00
N PRO A 60 -6.56 6.74 4.65
CA PRO A 60 -7.88 6.97 5.21
C PRO A 60 -8.78 5.76 4.98
N TRP A 61 -9.50 5.34 6.03
CA TRP A 61 -10.44 4.20 5.96
C TRP A 61 -9.82 2.86 5.54
N GLN A 62 -8.52 2.66 5.74
CA GLN A 62 -7.83 1.42 5.37
C GLN A 62 -8.40 0.17 6.06
N SER A 63 -8.45 0.16 7.40
CA SER A 63 -9.30 -0.75 8.16
C SER A 63 -10.37 -0.03 8.95
N ARG A 64 -10.15 1.25 9.28
CA ARG A 64 -11.04 2.06 10.11
C ARG A 64 -10.78 3.55 9.93
N ARG A 65 -11.69 4.37 10.45
CA ARG A 65 -11.55 5.84 10.42
C ARG A 65 -10.24 6.33 11.03
N GLY A 66 -9.71 5.62 12.03
CA GLY A 66 -8.46 5.93 12.72
C GLY A 66 -7.18 5.61 11.95
N SER A 67 -7.26 4.94 10.80
CA SER A 67 -6.07 4.40 10.10
C SER A 67 -5.05 5.45 9.70
N SER A 68 -5.49 6.67 9.36
CA SER A 68 -4.61 7.78 8.97
C SER A 68 -4.07 8.60 10.15
N PHE A 69 -4.42 8.25 11.39
CA PHE A 69 -3.98 8.97 12.58
C PHE A 69 -2.83 8.24 13.27
N ILE A 70 -1.86 9.00 13.80
CA ILE A 70 -0.70 8.45 14.53
C ILE A 70 -1.14 7.47 15.64
N TRP A 71 -2.20 7.81 16.38
CA TRP A 71 -2.73 6.95 17.44
C TRP A 71 -3.49 5.72 16.92
N GLY A 72 -3.99 5.74 15.67
CA GLY A 72 -4.85 4.69 15.12
C GLY A 72 -4.18 3.77 14.10
N VAL A 73 -3.04 4.16 13.51
CA VAL A 73 -2.39 3.39 12.43
C VAL A 73 -1.82 2.04 12.89
N TRP A 74 -1.56 1.86 14.18
CA TRP A 74 -0.84 0.69 14.69
C TRP A 74 -1.55 -0.65 14.42
N HIS A 75 -2.88 -0.69 14.33
CA HIS A 75 -3.59 -1.92 13.97
C HIS A 75 -3.36 -2.30 12.51
N ASP A 76 -3.32 -1.32 11.60
CA ASP A 76 -3.02 -1.56 10.18
C ASP A 76 -1.56 -1.99 10.04
N ALA A 77 -0.65 -1.33 10.77
CA ALA A 77 0.77 -1.68 10.77
C ALA A 77 1.01 -3.11 11.24
N LYS A 78 0.36 -3.52 12.34
CA LYS A 78 0.42 -4.90 12.82
C LYS A 78 -0.09 -5.88 11.77
N TYR A 79 -1.25 -5.60 11.17
CA TYR A 79 -1.84 -6.48 10.16
C TYR A 79 -0.93 -6.67 8.94
N VAL A 80 -0.38 -5.56 8.40
CA VAL A 80 0.54 -5.61 7.26
C VAL A 80 1.84 -6.34 7.62
N ALA A 81 2.40 -6.08 8.81
CA ALA A 81 3.62 -6.76 9.26
C ALA A 81 3.41 -8.28 9.42
N ASP A 82 2.30 -8.70 10.03
CA ASP A 82 1.94 -10.11 10.17
C ASP A 82 1.80 -10.76 8.76
N HIS A 83 1.16 -10.08 7.82
CA HIS A 83 1.02 -10.57 6.44
C HIS A 83 2.38 -10.73 5.75
N ILE A 84 3.28 -9.75 5.86
CA ILE A 84 4.64 -9.80 5.29
C ILE A 84 5.42 -10.98 5.88
N ALA A 85 5.36 -11.18 7.20
CA ALA A 85 6.05 -12.27 7.87
C ALA A 85 5.58 -13.65 7.36
N ILE A 86 4.26 -13.82 7.23
CA ILE A 86 3.67 -15.04 6.67
C ILE A 86 4.14 -15.27 5.23
N GLN A 87 4.06 -14.26 4.36
CA GLN A 87 4.50 -14.39 2.97
C GLN A 87 5.98 -14.76 2.84
N ARG A 88 6.85 -14.16 3.66
CA ARG A 88 8.27 -14.51 3.70
C ARG A 88 8.50 -15.97 4.09
N SER A 89 7.78 -16.45 5.11
CA SER A 89 7.91 -17.85 5.53
C SER A 89 7.53 -18.85 4.43
N TYR A 90 6.52 -18.52 3.61
CA TYR A 90 6.13 -19.36 2.47
C TYR A 90 7.17 -19.34 1.36
N LEU A 91 7.76 -18.18 1.06
CA LEU A 91 8.82 -18.05 0.06
C LEU A 91 10.07 -18.84 0.47
N ASP A 92 10.52 -18.72 1.72
CA ASP A 92 11.68 -19.45 2.25
C ASP A 92 11.46 -20.98 2.15
N TYR A 93 10.24 -21.45 2.41
CA TYR A 93 9.89 -22.86 2.29
C TYR A 93 9.94 -23.36 0.83
N HIS A 94 9.38 -22.60 -0.12
CA HIS A 94 9.43 -22.95 -1.53
C HIS A 94 10.87 -22.96 -2.07
N ASP A 95 11.70 -21.98 -1.68
CA ASP A 95 13.10 -21.91 -2.08
C ASP A 95 13.92 -23.10 -1.55
N ALA A 96 13.62 -23.56 -0.32
CA ALA A 96 14.25 -24.75 0.24
C ALA A 96 13.85 -26.02 -0.54
N ALA A 97 12.55 -26.22 -0.77
CA ALA A 97 12.03 -27.37 -1.52
C ALA A 97 12.57 -27.41 -2.96
N GLN A 98 12.69 -26.25 -3.62
CA GLN A 98 13.24 -26.17 -4.97
C GLN A 98 14.72 -26.54 -5.01
N ARG A 99 15.53 -26.05 -4.06
CA ARG A 99 16.95 -26.43 -3.95
C ARG A 99 17.15 -27.92 -3.68
N GLU A 100 16.30 -28.53 -2.86
CA GLU A 100 16.33 -29.98 -2.63
C GLU A 100 16.01 -30.76 -3.90
N ALA A 101 14.98 -30.35 -4.65
CA ALA A 101 14.62 -30.96 -5.92
C ALA A 101 15.74 -30.83 -6.98
N GLU A 102 16.35 -29.65 -7.07
CA GLU A 102 17.50 -29.40 -7.96
C GLU A 102 18.69 -30.29 -7.59
N ALA A 103 19.04 -30.39 -6.29
CA ALA A 103 20.13 -31.23 -5.81
C ALA A 103 19.91 -32.72 -6.12
N VAL A 104 18.66 -33.20 -5.99
CA VAL A 104 18.29 -34.57 -6.38
C VAL A 104 18.42 -34.78 -7.90
N SER A 105 18.06 -33.79 -8.71
CA SER A 105 18.15 -33.88 -10.18
C SER A 105 19.60 -33.90 -10.70
N LEU A 106 20.51 -33.22 -10.00
CA LEU A 106 21.93 -33.10 -10.33
C LEU A 106 22.78 -34.27 -9.79
N ALA A 107 22.22 -35.12 -8.93
CA ALA A 107 22.92 -36.28 -8.40
C ALA A 107 23.27 -37.27 -9.54
N PRO A 108 24.51 -37.79 -9.61
CA PRO A 108 24.92 -38.68 -10.68
C PRO A 108 24.04 -39.94 -10.67
N LYS A 109 23.35 -40.19 -11.79
CA LYS A 109 22.59 -41.44 -11.98
C LYS A 109 23.58 -42.58 -11.86
N LYS A 110 23.42 -43.45 -10.85
CA LYS A 110 24.20 -44.68 -10.73
C LYS A 110 24.03 -45.48 -12.03
N THR A 111 25.03 -45.46 -12.90
CA THR A 111 25.13 -46.39 -14.03
C THR A 111 25.28 -47.77 -13.44
N ALA A 112 24.19 -48.55 -13.47
CA ALA A 112 24.23 -49.96 -13.18
C ALA A 112 25.08 -50.64 -14.27
N SER A 113 26.30 -51.04 -13.91
CA SER A 113 27.09 -51.97 -14.71
C SER A 113 26.49 -53.36 -14.53
N ALA A 114 26.21 -54.01 -15.67
CA ALA A 114 25.75 -55.39 -15.79
C ALA A 114 26.82 -56.41 -15.35
#